data_AF-A0A918TCQ4-F1
#
_entry.id   AF-A0A918TCQ4-F1
#
_cell.length_a   1.000
_cell.length_b   1.000
_cell.length_c   1.000
_cell.angle_alpha   90.00
_cell.angle_beta   90.00
_cell.angle_gamma   90.00
#
_symmetry.space_group_name_H-M   'P 1'
#
loop_
_entity.id
_entity.type
_entity.pdbx_description
1 polymer ?
#
loop_
_entity_poly.entity_id
_entity_poly.type
_entity_poly.pdbx_seq_one_letter_code
_entity_poly.pdbx_strand_id
1 'polypeptide(L)'
;MKKLSRTAIRAGAAVVVGLAAVSASIEPSAAAASSMVIERRDGGGPTRAMSQPEAQAYLLGVLRNQKMLDKEVPLKQALNQAFDGGGKPTGAYKFKNRPVLHASSGNGQRSATLFYYSEDSRLTLFAIGEHKTNASYKITVYGQRGTDFAEGKIVSLN
;
A
#
# COMPACT_ATOMS: atom_id res chain seq x y z
N MET A 1 39.26 -42.57 -51.48
CA MET A 1 38.29 -42.94 -52.52
C MET A 1 36.95 -43.27 -51.87
N LYS A 2 35.85 -42.64 -52.35
CA LYS A 2 34.45 -43.15 -52.50
C LYS A 2 33.96 -44.21 -51.46
N LYS A 3 32.83 -44.07 -50.74
CA LYS A 3 31.46 -43.68 -51.18
C LYS A 3 30.57 -43.23 -50.00
N LEU A 4 29.59 -42.39 -50.35
CA LEU A 4 28.38 -41.97 -49.62
C LEU A 4 27.27 -43.04 -49.64
N SER A 5 26.34 -43.00 -48.66
CA SER A 5 24.86 -43.15 -48.77
C SER A 5 24.27 -43.71 -47.45
N ARG A 6 23.63 -42.92 -46.56
CA ARG A 6 22.22 -42.40 -46.50
C ARG A 6 21.18 -43.36 -45.87
N THR A 7 20.29 -42.74 -45.05
CA THR A 7 18.93 -43.17 -44.58
C THR A 7 18.93 -43.80 -43.17
N ALA A 8 18.14 -43.41 -42.14
CA ALA A 8 16.93 -42.57 -41.99
C ALA A 8 16.93 -41.91 -40.57
N ILE A 9 16.60 -40.64 -40.40
CA ILE A 9 15.29 -40.06 -40.00
C ILE A 9 14.63 -40.72 -38.76
N ARG A 10 14.69 -40.01 -37.62
CA ARG A 10 13.60 -39.80 -36.63
C ARG A 10 14.03 -38.58 -35.78
N ALA A 11 13.56 -37.39 -36.11
CA ALA A 11 12.30 -36.82 -35.65
C ALA A 11 12.24 -36.73 -34.12
N GLY A 12 12.62 -35.57 -33.61
CA GLY A 12 12.55 -35.18 -32.20
C GLY A 12 12.81 -33.69 -32.08
N ALA A 13 11.97 -32.89 -32.73
CA ALA A 13 11.98 -31.44 -32.58
C ALA A 13 11.58 -31.11 -31.15
N ALA A 14 12.56 -30.91 -30.27
CA ALA A 14 12.33 -30.23 -29.01
C ALA A 14 12.12 -28.75 -29.33
N VAL A 15 10.87 -28.38 -29.55
CA VAL A 15 10.43 -26.98 -29.53
C VAL A 15 10.66 -26.49 -28.12
N VAL A 16 11.80 -25.82 -27.88
CA VAL A 16 12.01 -25.02 -26.68
C VAL A 16 11.14 -23.79 -26.85
N VAL A 17 9.86 -23.93 -26.47
CA VAL A 17 8.97 -22.78 -26.27
C VAL A 17 9.59 -21.98 -25.14
N GLY A 18 10.05 -20.77 -25.49
CA GLY A 18 10.54 -19.80 -24.53
C GLY A 18 9.48 -19.53 -23.48
N LEU A 19 9.76 -19.91 -22.23
CA LEU A 19 9.03 -19.43 -21.09
C LEU A 19 9.57 -18.02 -20.78
N ALA A 20 9.15 -17.05 -21.58
CA ALA A 20 9.23 -15.66 -21.16
C ALA A 20 8.41 -15.57 -19.87
N ALA A 21 9.09 -15.42 -18.74
CA ALA A 21 8.47 -15.03 -17.49
C ALA A 21 7.84 -13.65 -17.74
N VAL A 22 6.57 -13.65 -18.14
CA VAL A 22 5.70 -12.50 -17.96
C VAL A 22 5.66 -12.30 -16.45
N SER A 23 6.54 -11.42 -15.96
CA SER A 23 6.34 -10.75 -14.69
C SER A 23 5.05 -9.97 -14.87
N ALA A 24 3.94 -10.64 -14.62
CA ALA A 24 2.70 -9.98 -14.33
C ALA A 24 3.01 -9.13 -13.10
N SER A 25 3.24 -7.85 -13.33
CA SER A 25 3.04 -6.83 -12.31
C SER A 25 1.60 -7.00 -11.88
N ILE A 26 1.38 -7.84 -10.86
CA ILE A 26 0.13 -7.87 -10.12
C ILE A 26 0.11 -6.49 -9.48
N GLU A 27 -0.46 -5.53 -10.20
CA GLU A 27 -0.80 -4.25 -9.64
C GLU A 27 -1.64 -4.56 -8.40
N PRO A 28 -1.22 -4.14 -7.20
CA PRO A 28 -1.94 -4.44 -5.99
C PRO A 28 -3.24 -3.64 -5.99
N SER A 29 -4.25 -4.13 -6.70
CA SER A 29 -5.63 -3.90 -6.32
C SER A 29 -5.84 -4.76 -5.08
N ALA A 30 -5.83 -4.11 -3.91
CA ALA A 30 -6.08 -4.82 -2.67
C ALA A 30 -7.50 -5.40 -2.75
N ALA A 31 -7.65 -6.72 -2.62
CA ALA A 31 -8.96 -7.27 -2.32
C ALA A 31 -9.52 -6.57 -1.06
N ALA A 32 -10.84 -6.46 -0.96
CA ALA A 32 -11.49 -5.85 0.20
C ALA A 32 -10.92 -6.45 1.49
N ALA A 33 -10.53 -5.59 2.43
CA ALA A 33 -9.90 -6.00 3.66
C ALA A 33 -10.93 -6.35 4.73
N SER A 34 -10.60 -7.33 5.57
CA SER A 34 -11.42 -7.73 6.71
C SER A 34 -11.01 -7.04 8.00
N SER A 35 -9.76 -6.57 8.09
CA SER A 35 -9.21 -5.97 9.30
C SER A 35 -8.06 -5.00 9.04
N MET A 36 -7.77 -4.16 10.03
CA MET A 36 -6.64 -3.24 10.07
C MET A 36 -5.86 -3.37 11.39
N VAL A 37 -4.53 -3.36 11.28
CA VAL A 37 -3.59 -3.15 12.38
C VAL A 37 -2.96 -1.77 12.23
N ILE A 38 -2.77 -1.05 13.32
CA ILE A 38 -2.13 0.27 13.33
C ILE A 38 -0.78 0.17 14.03
N GLU A 39 0.30 0.48 13.32
CA GLU A 39 1.63 0.62 13.90
C GLU A 39 1.76 1.97 14.59
N ARG A 40 1.67 1.95 15.93
CA ARG A 40 1.73 3.17 16.72
C ARG A 40 3.17 3.66 16.87
N ARG A 41 3.38 4.96 16.66
CA ARG A 41 4.66 5.66 16.88
C ARG A 41 5.02 5.80 18.37
N ASP A 42 4.04 5.77 19.26
CA ASP A 42 4.14 6.14 20.69
C ASP A 42 4.77 5.07 21.60
N GLY A 43 5.51 4.11 21.04
CA GLY A 43 6.14 3.04 21.82
C GLY A 43 5.16 1.98 22.34
N GLY A 44 3.86 2.08 22.02
CA GLY A 44 2.86 1.09 22.41
C GLY A 44 2.89 -0.22 21.60
N GLY A 45 3.70 -0.31 20.55
CA GLY A 45 3.67 -1.42 19.60
C GLY A 45 2.44 -1.39 18.68
N PRO A 46 2.28 -2.34 17.75
CA PRO A 46 1.09 -2.41 16.92
C PRO A 46 -0.19 -2.63 17.76
N THR A 47 -1.34 -2.20 17.26
CA THR A 47 -2.63 -2.57 17.84
C THR A 47 -2.94 -4.05 17.56
N ARG A 48 -3.98 -4.60 18.21
CA ARG A 48 -4.64 -5.80 17.68
C ARG A 48 -5.26 -5.52 16.31
N ALA A 49 -5.60 -6.57 15.58
CA ALA A 49 -6.44 -6.47 14.40
C ALA A 49 -7.82 -5.92 14.80
N MET A 50 -8.30 -4.95 14.03
CA MET A 50 -9.57 -4.25 14.23
C MET A 50 -10.40 -4.32 12.95
N SER A 51 -11.70 -4.52 13.10
CA SER A 51 -12.67 -4.27 12.03
C SER A 51 -12.64 -2.80 11.61
N GLN A 52 -13.21 -2.47 10.44
CA GLN A 52 -13.29 -1.09 9.96
C GLN A 52 -13.96 -0.13 10.96
N PRO A 53 -15.10 -0.45 11.61
CA PRO A 53 -15.69 0.44 12.61
C PRO A 53 -14.79 0.68 13.82
N GLU A 54 -14.09 -0.35 14.29
CA GLU A 54 -13.15 -0.25 15.41
C GLU A 54 -11.92 0.60 15.05
N ALA A 55 -11.33 0.35 13.88
CA ALA A 55 -10.20 1.14 13.38
C ALA A 55 -10.58 2.62 13.19
N GLN A 56 -11.79 2.87 12.67
CA GLN A 56 -12.33 4.22 12.54
C GLN A 56 -12.50 4.89 13.92
N ALA A 57 -13.15 4.22 14.88
CA ALA A 57 -13.35 4.77 16.21
C ALA A 57 -12.02 5.08 16.90
N TYR A 58 -11.04 4.17 16.75
CA TYR A 58 -9.69 4.36 17.26
C TYR A 58 -9.02 5.61 16.66
N LEU A 59 -8.96 5.70 15.33
CA LEU A 59 -8.28 6.81 14.64
C LEU A 59 -8.98 8.16 14.88
N LEU A 60 -10.31 8.19 15.00
CA LEU A 60 -11.04 9.40 15.40
C LEU A 60 -10.67 9.85 16.81
N GLY A 61 -10.50 8.91 17.75
CA GLY A 61 -9.99 9.21 19.10
C GLY A 61 -8.62 9.87 19.06
N VAL A 62 -7.74 9.40 18.17
CA VAL A 62 -6.40 9.96 17.97
C VAL A 62 -6.47 11.39 17.42
N LEU A 63 -7.26 11.62 16.36
CA LEU A 63 -7.43 12.96 15.80
C LEU A 63 -8.00 13.95 16.83
N ARG A 64 -8.97 13.51 17.64
CA ARG A 64 -9.55 14.32 18.72
C ARG A 64 -8.52 14.69 19.77
N ASN A 65 -7.72 13.74 20.23
CA ASN A 65 -6.64 13.98 21.19
C ASN A 65 -5.60 14.97 20.65
N GLN A 66 -5.37 14.98 19.33
CA GLN A 66 -4.47 15.91 18.65
C GLN A 66 -5.15 17.21 18.18
N LYS A 67 -6.44 17.41 18.49
CA LYS A 67 -7.25 18.57 18.09
C LYS A 67 -7.36 18.77 16.55
N MET A 68 -7.30 17.68 15.78
CA MET A 68 -7.37 17.66 14.31
C MET A 68 -8.79 17.30 13.79
N LEU A 69 -9.81 17.97 14.33
CA LEU A 69 -11.23 17.62 14.10
C LEU A 69 -11.67 17.84 12.65
N ASP A 70 -11.01 18.72 11.91
CA ASP A 70 -11.25 18.99 10.50
C ASP A 70 -10.94 17.78 9.59
N LYS A 71 -10.19 16.80 10.11
CA LYS A 71 -9.81 15.58 9.38
C LYS A 71 -10.76 14.40 9.59
N GLU A 72 -11.78 14.51 10.45
CA GLU A 72 -12.68 13.38 10.76
C GLU A 72 -13.41 12.84 9.52
N VAL A 73 -14.03 13.72 8.72
CA VAL A 73 -14.77 13.31 7.51
C VAL A 73 -13.83 12.73 6.44
N PRO A 74 -12.72 13.42 6.07
CA PRO A 74 -11.73 12.85 5.16
C PRO A 74 -11.18 11.50 5.62
N LEU A 75 -10.92 11.33 6.92
CA LEU A 75 -10.42 10.07 7.48
C LEU A 75 -11.40 8.93 7.24
N LYS A 76 -12.69 9.12 7.51
CA LYS A 76 -13.73 8.10 7.30
C LYS A 76 -13.77 7.65 5.85
N GLN A 77 -13.75 8.61 4.91
CA GLN A 77 -13.78 8.32 3.48
C GLN A 77 -12.53 7.57 3.02
N ALA A 78 -11.35 8.01 3.47
CA ALA A 78 -10.09 7.34 3.16
C ALA A 78 -10.03 5.91 3.76
N LEU A 79 -10.60 5.70 4.95
CA LEU A 79 -10.73 4.37 5.55
C LEU A 79 -11.64 3.46 4.73
N ASN A 80 -12.81 3.94 4.32
CA ASN A 80 -13.72 3.17 3.46
C ASN A 80 -12.99 2.76 2.17
N GLN A 81 -12.36 3.71 1.49
CA GLN A 81 -11.58 3.42 0.28
C GLN A 81 -10.48 2.38 0.53
N ALA A 82 -9.79 2.43 1.67
CA ALA A 82 -8.77 1.45 2.00
C ALA A 82 -9.34 0.05 2.23
N PHE A 83 -10.44 -0.07 2.99
CA PHE A 83 -11.10 -1.34 3.26
C PHE A 83 -11.81 -1.93 2.04
N ASP A 84 -12.34 -1.09 1.15
CA ASP A 84 -12.99 -1.50 -0.09
C ASP A 84 -11.98 -1.91 -1.18
N GLY A 85 -10.68 -1.82 -0.89
CA GLY A 85 -9.62 -2.18 -1.84
C GLY A 85 -9.22 -1.09 -2.82
N GLY A 86 -9.82 0.10 -2.72
CA GLY A 86 -9.56 1.26 -3.58
C GLY A 86 -8.24 1.99 -3.32
N GLY A 87 -7.29 1.38 -2.60
CA GLY A 87 -5.96 1.91 -2.40
C GLY A 87 -5.18 2.06 -3.69
N LYS A 88 -4.40 3.14 -3.81
CA LYS A 88 -3.52 3.38 -4.96
C LYS A 88 -2.07 3.12 -4.59
N PRO A 89 -1.26 2.48 -5.45
CA PRO A 89 0.15 2.29 -5.18
C PRO A 89 0.88 3.63 -5.08
N THR A 90 1.83 3.72 -4.16
CA THR A 90 2.70 4.90 -4.01
C THR A 90 3.94 4.84 -4.89
N GLY A 91 3.98 3.94 -5.88
CA GLY A 91 5.13 3.73 -6.75
C GLY A 91 6.33 3.13 -6.01
N ALA A 92 7.44 3.87 -5.95
CA ALA A 92 8.73 3.36 -5.45
C ALA A 92 8.78 3.19 -3.92
N TYR A 93 7.88 3.81 -3.16
CA TYR A 93 7.93 3.75 -1.70
C TYR A 93 7.59 2.37 -1.17
N LYS A 94 8.39 1.96 -0.20
CA LYS A 94 8.22 0.71 0.54
C LYS A 94 8.25 0.97 2.03
N PHE A 95 7.55 0.14 2.78
CA PHE A 95 7.64 0.10 4.23
C PHE A 95 7.88 -1.34 4.66
N LYS A 96 8.95 -1.58 5.43
CA LYS A 96 9.42 -2.95 5.78
C LYS A 96 9.54 -3.87 4.55
N ASN A 97 10.08 -3.34 3.45
CA ASN A 97 10.24 -3.99 2.14
C ASN A 97 8.91 -4.40 1.46
N ARG A 98 7.77 -3.88 1.90
CA ARG A 98 6.45 -4.11 1.29
C ARG A 98 6.02 -2.91 0.46
N PRO A 99 5.37 -3.11 -0.70
CA PRO A 99 4.77 -2.02 -1.47
C PRO A 99 3.76 -1.26 -0.62
N VAL A 100 3.84 0.07 -0.68
CA VAL A 100 2.90 0.93 0.04
C VAL A 100 1.75 1.34 -0.86
N LEU A 101 0.56 1.33 -0.27
CA LEU A 101 -0.67 1.87 -0.82
C LEU A 101 -1.02 3.15 -0.06
N HIS A 102 -1.74 4.03 -0.74
CA HIS A 102 -2.37 5.17 -0.13
C HIS A 102 -3.84 5.26 -0.49
N ALA A 103 -4.64 5.74 0.46
CA ALA A 103 -6.01 6.17 0.24
C ALA A 103 -6.15 7.58 0.81
N SER A 104 -6.62 8.53 0.02
CA SER A 104 -6.81 9.91 0.47
C SER A 104 -8.23 10.37 0.20
N SER A 105 -8.70 11.25 1.07
CA SER A 105 -9.91 12.03 0.83
C SER A 105 -9.73 13.46 1.31
N GLY A 106 -10.63 14.32 0.84
CA GLY A 106 -10.72 15.73 1.15
C GLY A 106 -10.23 16.63 0.03
N ASN A 107 -10.27 17.93 0.29
CA ASN A 107 -9.71 18.94 -0.60
C ASN A 107 -8.37 19.42 0.00
N GLY A 108 -7.47 20.00 -0.78
CA GLY A 108 -6.11 20.35 -0.33
C GLY A 108 -6.00 21.22 0.95
N GLN A 109 -7.11 21.77 1.44
CA GLN A 109 -7.19 22.47 2.73
C GLN A 109 -7.53 21.54 3.91
N ARG A 110 -8.40 20.55 3.69
CA ARG A 110 -8.84 19.58 4.70
C ARG A 110 -8.79 18.19 4.10
N SER A 111 -7.71 17.48 4.38
CA SER A 111 -7.51 16.13 3.86
C SER A 111 -6.88 15.20 4.87
N ALA A 112 -7.14 13.92 4.67
CA ALA A 112 -6.49 12.82 5.36
C ALA A 112 -6.04 11.81 4.31
N THR A 113 -4.80 11.36 4.42
CA THR A 113 -4.21 10.33 3.56
C THR A 113 -3.67 9.22 4.45
N LEU A 114 -4.13 8.00 4.22
CA LEU A 114 -3.67 6.82 4.92
C LEU A 114 -2.57 6.18 4.11
N PHE A 115 -1.44 5.88 4.75
CA PHE A 115 -0.37 5.06 4.17
C PHE A 115 -0.35 3.71 4.88
N TYR A 116 -0.47 2.66 4.08
CA TYR A 116 -0.59 1.30 4.58
C TYR A 116 -0.02 0.30 3.57
N TYR A 117 0.22 -0.92 4.01
CA TYR A 117 0.38 -2.06 3.11
C TYR A 117 -0.71 -3.09 3.41
N SER A 118 -1.02 -3.95 2.43
CA SER A 118 -1.99 -5.04 2.58
C SER A 118 -1.27 -6.39 2.52
N GLU A 119 -1.67 -7.33 3.37
CA GLU A 119 -1.24 -8.72 3.36
C GLU A 119 -2.41 -9.59 3.84
N ASP A 120 -2.76 -10.65 3.09
CA ASP A 120 -3.80 -11.62 3.46
C ASP A 120 -5.13 -10.97 3.92
N SER A 121 -5.63 -10.00 3.15
CA SER A 121 -6.84 -9.22 3.46
C SER A 121 -6.79 -8.41 4.76
N ARG A 122 -5.58 -8.18 5.31
CA ARG A 122 -5.34 -7.31 6.47
C ARG A 122 -4.54 -6.09 6.05
N LEU A 123 -5.04 -4.91 6.41
CA LEU A 123 -4.33 -3.65 6.24
C LEU A 123 -3.41 -3.41 7.43
N THR A 124 -2.20 -2.91 7.17
CA THR A 124 -1.33 -2.37 8.21
C THR A 124 -1.09 -0.90 7.95
N LEU A 125 -1.76 -0.06 8.73
CA LEU A 125 -1.58 1.39 8.69
C LEU A 125 -0.39 1.77 9.55
N PHE A 126 0.52 2.58 9.01
CA PHE A 126 1.72 3.01 9.73
C PHE A 126 1.98 4.51 9.64
N ALA A 127 1.23 5.25 8.82
CA ALA A 127 1.29 6.70 8.80
C ALA A 127 -0.02 7.32 8.27
N ILE A 128 -0.32 8.53 8.74
CA ILE A 128 -1.38 9.39 8.21
C ILE A 128 -0.74 10.71 7.82
N GLY A 129 -1.08 11.19 6.64
CA GLY A 129 -0.67 12.49 6.15
C GLY A 129 -1.83 13.35 5.68
N GLU A 130 -1.47 14.49 5.14
CA GLU A 130 -2.37 15.47 4.53
C GLU A 130 -1.79 15.93 3.20
N HIS A 131 -2.65 16.28 2.25
CA HIS A 131 -2.22 16.84 0.99
C HIS A 131 -1.44 18.14 1.22
N LYS A 132 -0.28 18.22 0.57
CA LYS A 132 0.46 19.45 0.37
C LYS A 132 0.30 19.96 -1.07
N THR A 133 0.25 19.04 -2.03
CA THR A 133 -0.13 19.29 -3.43
C THR A 133 -0.98 18.12 -3.94
N ASN A 134 -1.30 18.09 -5.23
CA ASN A 134 -2.07 16.99 -5.84
C ASN A 134 -1.39 15.62 -5.71
N ALA A 135 -0.06 15.59 -5.65
CA ALA A 135 0.72 14.36 -5.58
C ALA A 135 1.78 14.37 -4.48
N SER A 136 1.69 15.31 -3.52
CA SER A 136 2.59 15.33 -2.37
C SER A 136 1.82 15.43 -1.06
N TYR A 137 2.33 14.74 -0.04
CA TYR A 137 1.65 14.51 1.21
C TYR A 137 2.60 14.73 2.37
N LYS A 138 2.22 15.54 3.34
CA LYS A 138 2.98 15.72 4.58
C LYS A 138 2.50 14.71 5.61
N ILE A 139 3.40 13.95 6.22
CA ILE A 139 3.05 13.02 7.30
C ILE A 139 2.81 13.81 8.59
N THR A 140 1.66 13.59 9.22
CA THR A 140 1.19 14.35 10.39
C THR A 140 0.89 13.47 11.60
N VAL A 141 0.47 12.21 11.40
CA VAL A 141 0.15 11.29 12.50
C VAL A 141 0.82 9.93 12.25
N TYR A 142 1.28 9.31 13.34
CA TYR A 142 1.86 7.96 13.37
C TYR A 142 3.11 7.71 12.52
N GLY A 143 3.71 8.73 11.91
CA GLY A 143 4.88 8.56 11.05
C GLY A 143 6.08 7.85 11.70
N GLN A 144 6.63 6.85 11.03
CA GLN A 144 7.64 5.94 11.59
C GLN A 144 9.05 6.49 11.44
N ARG A 145 9.75 6.68 12.58
CA ARG A 145 11.11 7.24 12.59
C ARG A 145 12.07 6.37 11.77
N GLY A 146 12.97 7.01 11.03
CA GLY A 146 13.97 6.32 10.20
C GLY A 146 13.43 5.75 8.89
N THR A 147 12.19 6.09 8.53
CA THR A 147 11.59 5.72 7.24
C THR A 147 11.23 6.96 6.43
N ASP A 148 10.90 6.78 5.16
CA ASP A 148 10.36 7.83 4.29
C ASP A 148 9.04 8.42 4.81
N PHE A 149 8.36 7.68 5.69
CA PHE A 149 7.09 8.05 6.31
C PHE A 149 7.25 8.58 7.73
N ALA A 150 8.43 9.07 8.11
CA ALA A 150 8.60 9.72 9.41
C ALA A 150 7.74 10.99 9.52
N GLU A 151 7.21 11.27 10.72
CA GLU A 151 6.39 12.45 10.93
C GLU A 151 7.11 13.74 10.53
N GLY A 152 6.42 14.63 9.83
CA GLY A 152 6.97 15.85 9.23
C GLY A 152 7.63 15.67 7.85
N LYS A 153 7.89 14.44 7.40
CA LYS A 153 8.39 14.17 6.03
C LYS A 153 7.30 14.43 4.99
N ILE A 154 7.76 14.65 3.76
CA ILE A 154 6.91 14.80 2.57
C ILE A 154 7.12 13.56 1.70
N VAL A 155 6.02 12.90 1.38
CA VAL A 155 5.95 11.80 0.41
C VAL A 155 5.43 12.38 -0.90
N SER A 156 6.20 12.24 -1.98
CA SER A 156 5.84 12.75 -3.31
C SER A 156 5.63 11.57 -4.25
N LEU A 157 4.39 11.39 -4.68
CA LEU A 157 3.99 10.39 -5.64
C LEU A 157 4.19 10.98 -7.03
N ASN A 158 4.99 10.31 -7.85
CA ASN A 158 5.23 10.69 -9.24
C ASN A 158 4.48 9.75 -10.17
#